data_AF-A0A968HJD8-F1
#
_entry.id   AF-A0A968HJD8-F1
#
_cell.length_a   1.000
_cell.length_b   1.000
_cell.length_c   1.000
_cell.angle_alpha   90.00
_cell.angle_beta   90.00
_cell.angle_gamma   90.00
#
_symmetry.space_group_name_H-M   'P 1'
#
loop_
_entity.id
_entity.type
_entity.pdbx_description
1 polymer ?
#
loop_
_entity_poly.entity_id
_entity_poly.type
_entity_poly.pdbx_seq_one_letter_code
_entity_poly.pdbx_strand_id
1 'polypeptide(L)'
;MKGYAPKLNTIAEKHFRQVRKLAANESLNRAGFWFEKDQFQVNANFAIAPQGLILFFNPYEIGPYVLGSTEIQIPYIELQTLIKDKTLLSPP
;
A
#
# COMPACT_ATOMS: atom_id res chain seq x y z
N MET A 1 14.34 -5.60 -12.94
CA MET A 1 13.90 -5.04 -11.64
C MET A 1 13.09 -6.11 -10.91
N LYS A 2 13.73 -6.96 -10.10
CA LYS A 2 13.06 -8.01 -9.31
C LYS A 2 13.53 -7.82 -7.86
N GLY A 3 12.63 -7.51 -6.93
CA GLY A 3 12.96 -7.38 -5.50
C GLY A 3 12.35 -6.20 -4.74
N TYR A 4 11.71 -5.22 -5.40
CA TYR A 4 11.07 -4.09 -4.70
C TYR A 4 9.71 -4.48 -4.10
N ALA A 5 8.97 -5.38 -4.74
CA ALA A 5 7.60 -5.72 -4.39
C ALA A 5 7.43 -6.22 -2.94
N PRO A 6 8.27 -7.12 -2.40
CA PRO A 6 8.13 -7.56 -1.01
C PRO A 6 8.28 -6.41 0.00
N LYS A 7 9.29 -5.54 -0.19
CA LYS A 7 9.52 -4.38 0.67
C LYS A 7 8.40 -3.36 0.56
N LEU A 8 7.94 -3.08 -0.66
CA LEU A 8 6.83 -2.16 -0.90
C LEU A 8 5.53 -2.67 -0.27
N ASN A 9 5.23 -3.97 -0.38
CA ASN A 9 4.10 -4.60 0.29
C ASN A 9 4.17 -4.40 1.80
N THR A 10 5.32 -4.62 2.43
CA THR A 10 5.49 -4.42 3.88
C THR A 10 5.24 -2.98 4.31
N ILE A 11 5.79 -2.01 3.58
CA ILE A 11 5.58 -0.59 3.89
C ILE A 11 4.11 -0.21 3.69
N ALA A 12 3.53 -0.60 2.54
CA ALA A 12 2.14 -0.30 2.21
C ALA A 12 1.15 -0.96 3.19
N GLU A 13 1.40 -2.20 3.62
CA GLU A 13 0.55 -2.91 4.57
C GLU A 13 0.50 -2.21 5.94
N LYS A 14 1.64 -1.68 6.41
CA LYS A 14 1.69 -0.89 7.64
C LYS A 14 0.74 0.31 7.56
N HIS A 15 0.78 1.06 6.46
CA HIS A 15 -0.11 2.21 6.23
C HIS A 15 -1.57 1.78 6.01
N PHE A 16 -1.80 0.68 5.28
CA PHE A 16 -3.13 0.08 5.10
C PHE A 16 -3.79 -0.24 6.44
N ARG A 17 -3.05 -0.92 7.34
CA ARG A 17 -3.54 -1.28 8.67
C ARG A 17 -3.86 -0.03 9.49
N GLN A 18 -3.10 1.05 9.37
CA GLN A 18 -3.41 2.33 10.02
C GLN A 18 -4.70 2.94 9.48
N VAL A 19 -4.87 3.03 8.16
CA VAL A 19 -6.07 3.58 7.51
C VAL A 19 -7.32 2.78 7.90
N ARG A 20 -7.21 1.45 7.93
CA ARG A 20 -8.30 0.54 8.28
C ARG A 20 -8.42 0.23 9.77
N LYS A 21 -7.56 0.82 10.61
CA LYS A 21 -7.52 0.65 12.07
C LYS A 21 -7.41 -0.81 12.52
N LEU A 22 -6.61 -1.59 11.81
CA LEU A 22 -6.35 -3.00 12.10
C LEU A 22 -5.20 -3.17 13.08
N ALA A 23 -5.26 -4.22 13.90
CA ALA A 23 -4.12 -4.58 14.75
C ALA A 23 -2.97 -5.15 13.91
N ALA A 24 -1.73 -5.08 14.43
CA ALA A 24 -0.53 -5.49 13.70
C ALA A 24 -0.58 -6.95 13.21
N ASN A 25 -1.16 -7.85 14.01
CA ASN A 25 -1.21 -9.29 13.74
C ASN A 25 -2.64 -9.77 13.40
N GLU A 26 -3.55 -8.83 13.11
CA GLU A 26 -4.89 -9.18 12.70
C GLU A 26 -4.88 -9.78 11.29
N SER A 27 -5.62 -10.86 11.10
CA SER A 27 -5.82 -11.47 9.79
C SER A 27 -6.63 -10.51 8.92
N LEU A 28 -6.11 -10.20 7.73
CA LEU A 28 -6.75 -9.28 6.79
C LEU A 28 -8.08 -9.88 6.31
N ASN A 29 -8.10 -11.19 6.07
CA ASN A 29 -9.28 -11.90 5.61
C ASN A 29 -10.35 -12.02 6.71
N ARG A 30 -9.95 -12.21 7.98
CA ARG A 30 -10.92 -12.14 9.10
C ARG A 30 -11.44 -10.72 9.35
N ALA A 31 -10.64 -9.70 9.04
CA ALA A 31 -11.07 -8.31 9.06
C ALA A 31 -11.97 -7.92 7.87
N GLY A 32 -12.28 -8.86 6.97
CA GLY A 32 -13.22 -8.68 5.86
C GLY A 32 -12.60 -8.26 4.52
N PHE A 33 -11.27 -8.30 4.41
CA PHE A 33 -10.56 -8.03 3.16
C PHE A 33 -10.32 -9.31 2.34
N TRP A 34 -10.03 -9.17 1.05
CA TRP A 34 -9.87 -10.28 0.11
C TRP A 34 -8.44 -10.37 -0.42
N PHE A 35 -7.50 -10.68 0.47
CA PHE A 35 -6.11 -10.89 0.10
C PHE A 35 -5.79 -12.37 -0.05
N GLU A 36 -5.12 -12.73 -1.16
CA GLU A 36 -4.68 -14.10 -1.37
C GLU A 36 -3.74 -14.56 -0.24
N LYS A 37 -4.02 -15.74 0.30
CA LYS A 37 -3.23 -16.34 1.41
C LYS A 37 -3.10 -15.43 2.65
N ASP A 38 -4.04 -14.50 2.83
CA ASP A 38 -4.02 -13.52 3.93
C ASP A 38 -2.79 -12.60 3.90
N GLN A 39 -2.24 -12.35 2.70
CA GLN A 39 -1.04 -11.53 2.50
C GLN A 39 -1.34 -10.27 1.71
N PHE A 40 -1.03 -9.12 2.28
CA PHE A 40 -1.20 -7.84 1.60
C PHE A 40 -0.38 -7.77 0.30
N GLN A 41 -0.99 -7.25 -0.75
CA GLN A 41 -0.35 -6.99 -2.03
C GLN A 41 -0.73 -5.59 -2.51
N VAL A 42 0.25 -4.81 -2.95
CA VAL A 42 -0.04 -3.56 -3.68
C VAL A 42 -0.66 -3.87 -5.04
N ASN A 43 -1.51 -2.95 -5.51
CA ASN A 43 -2.04 -2.98 -6.87
C ASN A 43 -1.19 -2.10 -7.80
N ALA A 44 -1.63 -1.98 -9.06
CA ALA A 44 -1.03 -1.10 -10.05
C ALA A 44 -1.73 0.27 -10.15
N ASN A 45 -2.70 0.55 -9.28
CA ASN A 45 -3.45 1.81 -9.29
C ASN A 45 -2.84 2.79 -8.28
N PHE A 46 -1.92 3.61 -8.77
CA PHE A 46 -1.13 4.51 -7.94
C PHE A 46 -0.96 5.88 -8.60
N ALA A 47 -0.66 6.88 -7.76
CA ALA A 47 -0.29 8.21 -8.18
C ALA A 47 0.98 8.68 -7.46
N ILE A 48 1.75 9.53 -8.13
CA ILE A 48 2.89 10.21 -7.55
C ILE A 48 2.39 11.58 -7.07
N ALA A 49 2.53 11.86 -5.78
CA ALA A 49 2.13 13.12 -5.16
C ALA A 49 3.34 13.82 -4.53
N PRO A 50 3.30 15.14 -4.30
CA PRO A 50 4.45 15.86 -3.74
C PRO A 50 4.94 15.31 -2.39
N GLN A 51 4.06 14.67 -1.61
CA GLN A 51 4.39 14.11 -0.30
C GLN A 51 4.78 12.62 -0.35
N GLY A 52 4.61 11.92 -1.48
CA GLY A 52 4.90 10.50 -1.57
C GLY A 52 4.12 9.75 -2.65
N LEU A 53 4.08 8.42 -2.51
CA LEU A 53 3.30 7.52 -3.37
C LEU A 53 1.90 7.34 -2.80
N ILE A 54 0.88 7.50 -3.62
CA ILE A 54 -0.51 7.16 -3.28
C ILE A 54 -0.85 5.83 -3.94
N LEU A 55 -1.32 4.85 -3.17
CA LEU A 55 -1.97 3.63 -3.66
C LEU A 55 -3.47 3.77 -3.47
N PHE A 56 -4.26 3.40 -4.47
CA PHE A 56 -5.71 3.51 -4.42
C PHE A 56 -6.38 2.19 -4.78
N PHE A 57 -7.07 1.60 -3.81
CA PHE A 57 -7.92 0.43 -4.03
C PHE A 57 -9.36 0.89 -4.25
N ASN A 58 -9.93 0.50 -5.38
CA ASN A 58 -11.32 0.82 -5.70
C ASN A 58 -12.28 0.05 -4.77
N PRO A 59 -13.54 0.52 -4.61
CA PRO A 59 -14.58 -0.32 -4.01
C PRO A 59 -14.67 -1.67 -4.74
N TYR A 60 -14.95 -2.75 -4.00
CA TYR A 60 -14.93 -4.14 -4.48
C TYR A 60 -13.55 -4.74 -4.79
N GLU A 61 -12.47 -3.96 -4.80
CA GLU A 61 -11.16 -4.49 -5.20
C GLU A 61 -10.55 -5.43 -4.16
N ILE A 62 -10.65 -5.07 -2.88
CA ILE A 62 -10.06 -5.83 -1.77
C ILE A 62 -11.07 -6.17 -0.67
N GLY A 63 -12.37 -6.02 -0.93
CA GLY A 63 -13.41 -6.26 0.06
C GLY A 63 -14.77 -5.73 -0.42
N PRO A 64 -15.86 -5.97 0.33
CA PRO A 64 -17.20 -5.57 -0.08
C PRO A 64 -17.36 -4.05 -0.17
N TYR A 65 -18.28 -3.59 -1.02
CA TYR A 65 -18.52 -2.17 -1.29
C TYR A 65 -18.75 -1.28 -0.08
N VAL A 66 -19.36 -1.81 0.97
CA VAL A 66 -19.60 -1.09 2.24
C VAL A 66 -18.31 -0.60 2.89
N LEU A 67 -17.15 -1.18 2.54
CA LEU A 67 -15.85 -0.69 2.98
C LEU A 67 -15.37 0.54 2.21
N GLY A 68 -16.01 0.89 1.09
CA GLY A 68 -15.59 1.96 0.20
C GLY A 68 -14.23 1.72 -0.45
N SER A 69 -13.66 2.77 -1.04
CA SER A 69 -12.28 2.77 -1.52
C SER A 69 -11.29 2.77 -0.35
N THR A 70 -10.04 2.40 -0.63
CA THR A 70 -8.92 2.60 0.29
C THR A 70 -7.85 3.45 -0.39
N GLU A 71 -7.52 4.58 0.20
CA GLU A 71 -6.36 5.37 -0.20
C GLU A 71 -5.25 5.21 0.84
N ILE A 72 -4.03 4.95 0.37
CA ILE A 72 -2.84 4.79 1.21
C ILE A 72 -1.79 5.76 0.70
N GLN A 73 -1.31 6.64 1.57
CA GLN A 73 -0.21 7.55 1.26
C GLN A 73 1.08 7.06 1.95
N ILE A 74 2.11 6.79 1.15
CA ILE A 74 3.42 6.36 1.62
C ILE A 74 4.43 7.49 1.42
N PRO A 75 4.97 8.08 2.51
CA PRO A 75 5.98 9.14 2.43
C PRO A 75 7.25 8.71 1.70
N TYR A 76 7.88 9.62 0.95
CA TYR A 76 9.13 9.33 0.24
C TYR A 76 10.28 8.86 1.15
N ILE A 77 10.31 9.32 2.41
CA ILE A 77 11.32 8.90 3.41
C ILE A 77 11.30 7.38 3.64
N GLU A 78 10.13 6.73 3.54
CA GLU A 78 10.01 5.27 3.68
C GLU A 78 10.34 4.54 2.36
N LEU A 79 10.35 5.25 1.23
CA LEU A 79 10.57 4.70 -0.12
C LEU A 79 12.01 4.86 -0.62
N GLN A 80 12.90 5.53 0.12
CA GLN A 80 14.25 5.88 -0.35
C GLN A 80 15.05 4.67 -0.86
N THR A 81 14.90 3.50 -0.22
CA THR A 81 15.62 2.27 -0.62
C THR A 81 15.00 1.54 -1.82
N LEU A 82 13.83 2.00 -2.29
CA LEU A 82 13.08 1.43 -3.41
C LEU A 82 13.14 2.31 -4.66
N ILE A 83 13.28 3.62 -4.45
CA ILE A 83 13.40 4.61 -5.52
C ILE A 83 14.83 4.58 -6.04
N LYS A 84 14.98 4.54 -7.36
CA LYS A 84 16.30 4.70 -7.99
C LYS A 84 16.75 6.15 -7.86
N ASP A 85 18.04 6.33 -7.59
CA ASP A 85 18.68 7.65 -7.59
C ASP A 85 18.51 8.34 -8.94
N LYS A 86 18.38 9.67 -8.90
CA LYS A 86 18.29 10.56 -10.07
C LYS A 86 17.08 10.25 -10.96
N THR A 87 15.94 9.93 -10.34
CA THR A 87 14.67 9.76 -11.05
C THR A 87 13.67 10.84 -10.65
N LEU A 88 12.54 10.93 -11.37
CA LEU A 88 11.43 11.82 -11.04
C LEU A 88 10.86 11.63 -9.63
N LEU A 89 11.20 10.51 -8.98
CA LEU A 89 10.75 10.13 -7.65
C LEU A 89 11.79 10.42 -6.56
N SER A 90 13.01 10.80 -6.93
CA SER A 90 14.04 11.16 -5.95
C SER A 90 13.60 12.45 -5.23
N PRO A 91 13.62 12.49 -3.89
CA PRO A 91 13.47 13.75 -3.17
C PRO A 91 14.50 14.77 -3.66
N PRO A 92 14.18 16.08 -3.68
CA PRO A 92 15.19 17.11 -3.95
C PRO A 92 16.34 17.08 -2.92
#